data_AF-A0AB39XWV0-F1
#
_entry.id   AF-A0AB39XWV0-F1
#
_cell.length_a   1.000
_cell.length_b   1.000
_cell.length_c   1.000
_cell.angle_alpha   90.00
_cell.angle_beta   90.00
_cell.angle_gamma   90.00
#
_symmetry.space_group_name_H-M   'P 1'
#
loop_
_entity.id
_entity.type
_entity.pdbx_description
1 polymer ?
#
loop_
_entity_poly.entity_id
_entity_poly.type
_entity_poly.pdbx_seq_one_letter_code
_entity_poly.pdbx_strand_id
1 'polypeptide(L)'
;MERGSGTVVEVGYAEGWDPASRTPGRALSAGEARARDAEGLPYAVMHRVPGSEVPAEVRLVSWGAGFVEVWAYDEQGRRTLEAELRLLVDEERLLNRRAISWRYPDPVTAEFAQDCPRTVVEVFPDGTGRISHQPEGMRGSSLEAVLTVPEERLWSARPGFGEWRPLPGGEHLPDWVRVHLDTVGMPEASVPWRRESSRMFSSVDFDALFRPGTRMSGPYGDEMTAVEPRRTGTLRVPSGVLAVDCPLDHDGPHFSIAVPPGEHVLDEAQAAFLDGCESSTAVRLRVGEAPAVSWEMALRPCDDTRLLGEGEAYGFGTDGAMGAFADAGAWGPLQRLSRQVMEDNDPEAWKYSTDSAYFLRTREPGSGAELVAFAVGSDGVHPVWVGRSADGDVVGVVVLVEGMPDLVAP
;
A
#
# COMPACT_ATOMS: atom_id res chain seq x y z
N MET A 1 -16.06 18.45 20.58
CA MET A 1 -15.55 19.46 21.52
C MET A 1 -14.75 20.43 20.66
N GLU A 2 -15.34 21.58 20.30
CA GLU A 2 -14.68 22.61 19.50
C GLU A 2 -13.44 23.09 20.25
N ARG A 3 -12.26 22.94 19.64
CA ARG A 3 -11.01 23.45 20.21
C ARG A 3 -11.02 24.96 20.09
N GLY A 4 -11.11 25.63 21.24
CA GLY A 4 -10.93 27.07 21.34
C GLY A 4 -9.56 27.51 20.84
N SER A 5 -9.55 28.68 20.19
CA SER A 5 -8.37 29.44 19.81
C SER A 5 -7.36 29.56 20.96
N GLY A 6 -6.14 29.06 20.79
CA GLY A 6 -5.03 29.37 21.70
C GLY A 6 -4.02 28.27 22.02
N THR A 7 -3.97 27.15 21.30
CA THR A 7 -2.85 26.22 21.47
C THR A 7 -1.56 26.90 21.01
N VAL A 8 -0.66 27.19 21.94
CA VAL A 8 0.68 27.71 21.63
C VAL A 8 1.41 26.63 20.85
N VAL A 9 1.76 26.95 19.60
CA VAL A 9 2.54 26.07 18.73
C VAL A 9 3.98 26.56 18.78
N GLU A 10 4.89 25.71 19.25
CA GLU A 10 6.33 25.98 19.20
C GLU A 10 6.85 25.68 17.80
N VAL A 11 7.68 26.58 17.27
CA VAL A 11 8.30 26.43 15.95
C VAL A 11 9.75 25.96 16.11
N GLY A 12 10.06 24.80 15.55
CA GLY A 12 11.42 24.25 15.46
C GLY A 12 11.92 24.15 14.02
N TYR A 13 13.23 24.07 13.85
CA TYR A 13 13.87 23.92 12.53
C TYR A 13 14.84 22.73 12.51
N ALA A 14 14.97 22.07 11.37
CA ALA A 14 15.94 20.99 11.14
C ALA A 14 16.46 21.00 9.69
N GLU A 15 17.56 20.29 9.41
CA GLU A 15 18.12 20.18 8.05
C GLU A 15 17.20 19.47 7.06
N GLY A 16 16.30 18.63 7.57
CA GLY A 16 15.33 17.89 6.77
C GLY A 16 14.35 17.13 7.66
N TRP A 17 13.50 16.34 7.01
CA TRP A 17 12.48 15.52 7.65
C TRP A 17 12.38 14.21 6.88
N ASP A 18 12.41 13.08 7.60
CA ASP A 18 12.06 11.78 7.04
C ASP A 18 10.57 11.49 7.35
N PRO A 19 9.68 11.51 6.35
CA PRO A 19 8.26 11.27 6.58
C PRO A 19 7.92 9.81 6.93
N ALA A 20 8.80 8.85 6.61
CA ALA A 20 8.58 7.43 6.91
C ALA A 20 8.85 7.13 8.39
N SER A 21 10.03 7.53 8.89
CA SER A 21 10.36 7.38 10.32
C SER A 21 9.83 8.52 11.20
N ARG A 22 9.31 9.59 10.59
CA ARG A 22 8.84 10.81 11.26
C ARG A 22 9.91 11.44 12.14
N THR A 23 11.15 11.41 11.65
CA THR A 23 12.30 11.93 12.39
C THR A 23 12.89 13.16 11.72
N PRO A 24 13.24 14.21 12.50
CA PRO A 24 13.97 15.34 11.96
C PRO A 24 15.43 14.97 11.72
N GLY A 25 16.04 15.62 10.75
CA GLY A 25 17.50 15.67 10.64
C GLY A 25 18.14 16.46 11.78
N ARG A 26 19.38 16.92 11.59
CA ARG A 26 20.07 17.75 12.59
C ARG A 26 19.23 18.99 12.90
N ALA A 27 19.01 19.26 14.20
CA ALA A 27 18.33 20.47 14.65
C ALA A 27 19.09 21.72 14.22
N LEU A 28 18.35 22.74 13.78
CA LEU A 28 18.87 24.03 13.35
C LEU A 28 18.39 25.15 14.28
N SER A 29 19.26 26.13 14.51
CA SER A 29 18.84 27.43 15.01
C SER A 29 18.02 28.18 13.95
N ALA A 30 17.18 29.12 14.38
CA ALA A 30 16.44 29.98 13.45
C ALA A 30 17.37 30.80 12.53
N GLY A 31 18.60 31.10 12.98
CA GLY A 31 19.62 31.78 12.16
C GLY A 31 20.16 30.88 11.05
N GLU A 32 20.52 29.64 11.36
CA GLU A 32 20.95 28.66 10.36
C GLU A 32 19.83 28.35 9.35
N ALA A 33 18.60 28.14 9.83
CA ALA A 33 17.46 27.91 8.96
C ALA A 33 17.19 29.10 8.02
N ARG A 34 17.29 30.34 8.53
CA ARG A 34 17.17 31.55 7.70
C ARG A 34 18.27 31.66 6.65
N ALA A 35 19.51 31.31 6.99
CA ALA A 35 20.61 31.31 6.03
C ALA A 35 20.35 30.29 4.91
N ARG A 36 19.91 29.08 5.27
CA ARG A 36 19.54 28.04 4.30
C ARG A 36 18.36 28.45 3.42
N ASP A 37 17.34 29.06 3.99
CA ASP A 37 16.20 29.63 3.25
C ASP A 37 16.67 30.66 2.20
N ALA A 38 17.55 31.59 2.59
CA ALA A 38 18.11 32.58 1.67
C ALA A 38 19.01 31.98 0.58
N GLU A 39 19.73 30.89 0.88
CA GLU A 39 20.55 30.14 -0.06
C GLU A 39 19.74 29.14 -0.92
N GLY A 40 18.45 28.98 -0.62
CA GLY A 40 17.58 28.00 -1.28
C GLY A 40 17.88 26.54 -0.94
N LEU A 41 18.63 26.29 0.13
CA LEU A 41 18.96 24.96 0.64
C LEU A 41 17.77 24.36 1.41
N PRO A 42 17.66 23.00 1.45
CA PRO A 42 16.54 22.36 2.12
C PRO A 42 16.56 22.59 3.63
N TYR A 43 15.40 22.84 4.22
CA TYR A 43 15.21 22.88 5.67
C TYR A 43 13.78 22.48 6.04
N ALA A 44 13.60 21.92 7.24
CA ALA A 44 12.30 21.58 7.77
C ALA A 44 11.84 22.61 8.81
N VAL A 45 10.55 22.97 8.76
CA VAL A 45 9.83 23.76 9.78
C VAL A 45 8.87 22.83 10.49
N MET A 46 8.99 22.71 11.80
CA MET A 46 8.14 21.85 12.63
C MET A 46 7.29 22.70 13.55
N HIS A 47 5.97 22.52 13.47
CA HIS A 47 4.99 23.09 14.39
C HIS A 47 4.67 22.04 15.45
N ARG A 48 5.04 22.30 16.69
CA ARG A 48 4.86 21.36 17.81
C ARG A 48 3.83 21.88 18.79
N VAL A 49 2.95 20.98 19.21
CA VAL A 49 2.11 21.21 20.39
C VAL A 49 2.93 20.76 21.61
N PRO A 50 3.08 21.60 22.65
CA PRO A 50 3.78 21.23 23.86
C PRO A 50 3.27 19.91 24.46
N GLY A 51 4.18 18.98 24.72
CA GLY A 51 3.86 17.65 25.27
C GLY A 51 3.59 16.55 24.23
N SER A 52 3.54 16.87 22.93
CA SER A 52 3.43 15.87 21.86
C SER A 52 4.81 15.43 21.35
N GLU A 53 5.02 14.12 21.20
CA GLU A 53 6.26 13.57 20.64
C GLU A 53 6.37 13.86 19.13
N VAL A 54 5.26 13.69 18.41
CA VAL A 54 5.14 13.98 16.97
C VAL A 54 4.75 15.46 16.78
N PRO A 55 5.37 16.18 15.83
CA PRO A 55 4.89 17.52 15.45
C PRO A 55 3.44 17.47 14.96
N ALA A 56 2.67 18.53 15.20
CA ALA A 56 1.33 18.65 14.62
C ALA A 56 1.39 18.90 13.10
N GLU A 57 2.44 19.58 12.65
CA GLU A 57 2.68 19.84 11.24
C GLU A 57 4.19 19.96 10.96
N VAL A 58 4.62 19.47 9.80
CA VAL A 58 5.97 19.65 9.28
C VAL A 58 5.93 20.18 7.86
N ARG A 59 6.81 21.12 7.54
CA ARG A 59 7.04 21.60 6.17
C ARG A 59 8.49 21.37 5.79
N LEU A 60 8.75 20.66 4.71
CA LEU A 60 10.07 20.57 4.10
C LEU A 60 10.15 21.56 2.94
N VAL A 61 11.02 22.55 3.07
CA VAL A 61 11.16 23.67 2.13
C VAL A 61 12.49 23.53 1.40
N SER A 62 12.48 23.65 0.08
CA SER A 62 13.69 23.74 -0.74
C SER A 62 13.45 24.64 -1.95
N TRP A 63 13.83 25.91 -1.85
CA TRP A 63 13.63 26.85 -2.96
C TRP A 63 14.51 26.55 -4.16
N GLY A 64 15.75 26.09 -3.95
CA GLY A 64 16.66 25.70 -5.03
C GLY A 64 16.15 24.48 -5.82
N ALA A 65 15.36 23.61 -5.18
CA ALA A 65 14.68 22.50 -5.85
C ALA A 65 13.21 22.81 -6.21
N GLY A 66 12.74 24.03 -5.92
CA GLY A 66 11.42 24.53 -6.28
C GLY A 66 10.25 23.82 -5.60
N PHE A 67 10.35 23.44 -4.33
CA PHE A 67 9.24 22.75 -3.65
C PHE A 67 9.05 23.08 -2.18
N VAL A 68 7.82 22.84 -1.73
CA VAL A 68 7.44 22.74 -0.33
C VAL A 68 6.56 21.49 -0.17
N GLU A 69 6.96 20.58 0.70
CA GLU A 69 6.15 19.43 1.11
C GLU A 69 5.60 19.66 2.52
N VAL A 70 4.36 19.26 2.76
CA VAL A 70 3.65 19.50 4.02
C VAL A 70 3.05 18.20 4.51
N TRP A 71 3.26 17.90 5.79
CA TRP A 71 2.59 16.82 6.50
C TRP A 71 1.89 17.36 7.73
N ALA A 72 0.65 16.92 7.96
CA ALA A 72 -0.07 17.18 9.20
C ALA A 72 -0.35 15.86 9.92
N TYR A 73 -0.34 15.91 11.25
CA TYR A 73 -0.50 14.75 12.11
C TYR A 73 -1.61 14.99 13.13
N ASP A 74 -2.38 13.95 13.44
CA ASP A 74 -3.33 13.99 14.54
C ASP A 74 -2.65 13.73 15.90
N GLU A 75 -3.45 13.68 16.97
CA GLU A 75 -2.95 13.46 18.33
C GLU A 75 -2.38 12.06 18.57
N GLN A 76 -2.73 11.10 17.71
CA GLN A 76 -2.17 9.75 17.71
C GLN A 76 -0.86 9.71 16.90
N GLY A 77 -0.46 10.84 16.29
CA GLY A 77 0.72 10.94 15.44
C GLY A 77 0.51 10.34 14.04
N ARG A 78 -0.74 10.08 13.62
CA ARG A 78 -1.06 9.56 12.28
C ARG A 78 -1.13 10.71 11.28
N ARG A 79 -0.62 10.51 10.05
CA ARG A 79 -0.73 11.50 8.97
C ARG A 79 -2.18 11.68 8.56
N THR A 80 -2.64 12.92 8.65
CA THR A 80 -3.96 13.36 8.18
C THR A 80 -3.89 14.15 6.88
N LEU A 81 -2.72 14.71 6.56
CA LEU A 81 -2.45 15.42 5.30
C LEU A 81 -1.06 15.09 4.79
N GLU A 82 -0.96 14.96 3.48
CA GLU A 82 0.26 15.14 2.71
C GLU A 82 -0.03 16.13 1.58
N ALA A 83 0.75 17.19 1.44
CA ALA A 83 0.59 18.15 0.36
C ALA A 83 1.93 18.52 -0.27
N GLU A 84 1.89 18.73 -1.58
CA GLU A 84 3.02 19.08 -2.42
C GLU A 84 2.73 20.41 -3.11
N LEU A 85 3.64 21.35 -2.91
CA LEU A 85 3.61 22.65 -3.54
C LEU A 85 4.87 22.84 -4.40
N ARG A 86 4.72 23.40 -5.60
CA ARG A 86 5.82 23.58 -6.56
C ARG A 86 5.98 25.02 -7.00
N LEU A 87 7.23 25.48 -7.02
CA LEU A 87 7.65 26.77 -7.57
C LEU A 87 7.98 26.56 -9.05
N LEU A 88 7.05 26.89 -9.96
CA LEU A 88 7.15 26.46 -11.37
C LEU A 88 7.41 27.58 -12.38
N VAL A 89 6.84 28.77 -12.17
CA VAL A 89 6.77 29.81 -13.21
C VAL A 89 7.36 31.13 -12.73
N ASP A 90 7.09 31.50 -11.49
CA ASP A 90 7.65 32.67 -10.83
C ASP A 90 8.25 32.26 -9.48
N GLU A 91 9.18 33.05 -8.96
CA GLU A 91 9.81 32.80 -7.66
C GLU A 91 8.92 33.23 -6.48
N GLU A 92 7.67 33.66 -6.76
CA GLU A 92 6.78 34.32 -5.80
C GLU A 92 5.51 33.52 -5.48
N ARG A 93 5.14 32.51 -6.29
CA ARG A 93 3.93 31.73 -6.14
C ARG A 93 4.18 30.24 -6.28
N LEU A 94 3.53 29.50 -5.40
CA LEU A 94 3.58 28.05 -5.31
C LEU A 94 2.29 27.46 -5.89
N LEU A 95 2.42 26.57 -6.87
CA LEU A 95 1.29 25.76 -7.34
C LEU A 95 0.94 24.75 -6.24
N ASN A 96 -0.34 24.69 -5.85
CA ASN A 96 -0.85 23.67 -4.94
C ASN A 96 -1.02 22.32 -5.67
N ARG A 97 0.10 21.72 -6.08
CA ARG A 97 0.16 20.63 -7.07
C ARG A 97 -0.64 19.40 -6.64
N ARG A 98 -0.53 18.99 -5.37
CA ARG A 98 -1.20 17.78 -4.87
C ARG A 98 -1.50 17.89 -3.38
N ALA A 99 -2.63 17.32 -2.96
CA ALA A 99 -2.93 17.08 -1.55
C ALA A 99 -3.65 15.74 -1.38
N ILE A 100 -3.26 14.96 -0.37
CA ILE A 100 -3.98 13.78 0.12
C ILE A 100 -4.44 14.07 1.54
N SER A 101 -5.74 13.97 1.79
CA SER A 101 -6.31 14.08 3.12
C SER A 101 -6.91 12.74 3.53
N TRP A 102 -6.59 12.28 4.75
CA TRP A 102 -7.17 11.09 5.38
C TRP A 102 -8.05 11.48 6.55
N ARG A 103 -9.20 10.81 6.66
CA ARG A 103 -10.15 11.02 7.77
C ARG A 103 -10.33 9.73 8.55
N TYR A 104 -9.51 9.56 9.59
CA TYR A 104 -9.65 8.43 10.50
C TYR A 104 -10.96 8.56 11.31
N PRO A 105 -11.81 7.51 11.31
CA PRO A 105 -13.12 7.57 11.98
C PRO A 105 -13.01 7.54 13.51
N ASP A 106 -11.93 6.97 14.04
CA ASP A 106 -11.70 6.80 15.48
C ASP A 106 -10.19 6.80 15.82
N PRO A 107 -9.81 6.82 17.11
CA PRO A 107 -8.41 6.79 17.54
C PRO A 107 -7.68 5.44 17.36
N VAL A 108 -8.41 4.34 17.06
CA VAL A 108 -7.82 2.99 16.97
C VAL A 108 -7.52 2.56 15.54
N THR A 109 -8.14 3.21 14.55
CA THR A 109 -7.89 2.98 13.13
C THR A 109 -6.41 3.23 12.82
N ALA A 110 -5.75 2.28 12.15
CA ALA A 110 -4.34 2.44 11.81
C ALA A 110 -4.13 3.58 10.78
N GLU A 111 -2.95 4.20 10.80
CA GLU A 111 -2.53 5.09 9.71
C GLU A 111 -2.61 4.32 8.38
N PHE A 112 -3.20 4.93 7.35
CA PHE A 112 -3.42 4.32 6.02
C PHE A 112 -4.23 3.03 5.99
N ALA A 113 -5.08 2.81 6.99
CA ALA A 113 -6.03 1.71 6.93
C ALA A 113 -6.79 1.72 5.59
N GLN A 114 -6.94 0.54 4.99
CA GLN A 114 -7.44 0.39 3.62
C GLN A 114 -8.90 0.85 3.47
N ASP A 115 -9.66 0.85 4.55
CA ASP A 115 -11.04 1.32 4.68
C ASP A 115 -11.14 2.80 5.11
N CYS A 116 -10.00 3.45 5.39
CA CYS A 116 -9.98 4.85 5.81
C CYS A 116 -10.45 5.77 4.68
N PRO A 117 -11.49 6.59 4.91
CA PRO A 117 -11.91 7.61 3.95
C PRO A 117 -10.74 8.53 3.59
N ARG A 118 -10.59 8.82 2.30
CA ARG A 118 -9.54 9.72 1.81
C ARG A 118 -9.94 10.50 0.57
N THR A 119 -9.34 11.67 0.41
CA THR A 119 -9.53 12.53 -0.75
C THR A 119 -8.17 12.92 -1.30
N VAL A 120 -7.97 12.76 -2.61
CA VAL A 120 -6.83 13.34 -3.32
C VAL A 120 -7.30 14.45 -4.24
N VAL A 121 -6.52 15.51 -4.22
CA VAL A 121 -6.69 16.68 -5.04
C VAL A 121 -5.40 16.86 -5.82
N GLU A 122 -5.50 16.97 -7.13
CA GLU A 122 -4.40 17.35 -7.99
C GLU A 122 -4.76 18.60 -8.77
N VAL A 123 -3.79 19.50 -8.91
CA VAL A 123 -3.95 20.74 -9.65
C VAL A 123 -2.80 20.90 -10.62
N PHE A 124 -3.11 21.23 -11.86
CA PHE A 124 -2.15 21.39 -12.94
C PHE A 124 -1.99 22.88 -13.31
N PRO A 125 -0.83 23.29 -13.87
CA PRO A 125 -0.59 24.70 -14.24
C PRO A 125 -1.57 25.29 -15.25
N ASP A 126 -2.24 24.44 -16.03
CA ASP A 126 -3.23 24.83 -17.05
C ASP A 126 -4.62 25.13 -16.46
N GLY A 127 -4.77 25.04 -15.14
CA GLY A 127 -6.05 25.22 -14.46
C GLY A 127 -6.86 23.94 -14.30
N THR A 128 -6.37 22.79 -14.78
CA THR A 128 -7.06 21.51 -14.58
C THR A 128 -6.95 21.08 -13.12
N GLY A 129 -8.08 20.79 -12.49
CA GLY A 129 -8.17 20.13 -11.20
C GLY A 129 -8.69 18.71 -11.34
N ARG A 130 -8.18 17.77 -10.54
CA ARG A 130 -8.74 16.43 -10.36
C ARG A 130 -9.03 16.19 -8.90
N ILE A 131 -10.21 15.66 -8.61
CA ILE A 131 -10.58 15.22 -7.27
C ILE A 131 -10.92 13.74 -7.33
N SER A 132 -10.22 12.95 -6.51
CA SER A 132 -10.48 11.55 -6.27
C SER A 132 -10.94 11.37 -4.83
N HIS A 133 -12.23 11.10 -4.63
CA HIS A 133 -12.84 10.95 -3.32
C HIS A 133 -13.25 9.50 -3.07
N GLN A 134 -12.65 8.90 -2.03
CA GLN A 134 -12.85 7.51 -1.65
C GLN A 134 -13.47 7.45 -0.24
N PRO A 135 -14.80 7.53 -0.12
CA PRO A 135 -15.48 7.64 1.18
C PRO A 135 -15.37 6.38 2.03
N GLU A 136 -15.16 5.21 1.42
CA GLU A 136 -14.99 3.91 2.10
C GLU A 136 -13.53 3.40 1.96
N GLY A 137 -12.60 4.33 1.72
CA GLY A 137 -11.20 4.02 1.45
C GLY A 137 -10.98 3.27 0.13
N MET A 138 -9.88 2.52 0.06
CA MET A 138 -9.48 1.73 -1.11
C MET A 138 -10.38 0.52 -1.37
N ARG A 139 -11.11 0.06 -0.36
CA ARG A 139 -12.10 -1.01 -0.51
C ARG A 139 -13.36 -0.53 -1.23
N GLY A 140 -13.73 0.74 -1.11
CA GLY A 140 -14.88 1.29 -1.83
C GLY A 140 -14.60 1.69 -3.27
N SER A 141 -15.69 1.94 -4.01
CA SER A 141 -15.60 2.69 -5.26
C SER A 141 -15.07 4.11 -5.03
N SER A 142 -14.32 4.64 -5.98
CA SER A 142 -13.90 6.03 -5.98
C SER A 142 -14.89 6.92 -6.72
N LEU A 143 -15.01 8.17 -6.29
CA LEU A 143 -15.72 9.22 -7.00
C LEU A 143 -14.68 10.19 -7.58
N GLU A 144 -14.64 10.26 -8.89
CA GLU A 144 -13.67 11.03 -9.66
C GLU A 144 -14.34 12.24 -10.30
N ALA A 145 -13.72 13.41 -10.19
CA ALA A 145 -14.16 14.63 -10.86
C ALA A 145 -12.98 15.34 -11.51
N VAL A 146 -13.22 15.93 -12.68
CA VAL A 146 -12.31 16.84 -13.37
C VAL A 146 -13.01 18.19 -13.48
N LEU A 147 -12.31 19.26 -13.14
CA LEU A 147 -12.86 20.60 -13.12
C LEU A 147 -11.82 21.64 -13.53
N THR A 148 -12.28 22.85 -13.85
CA THR A 148 -11.41 24.00 -14.04
C THR A 148 -11.30 24.76 -12.72
N VAL A 149 -10.08 24.90 -12.21
CA VAL A 149 -9.76 25.61 -10.98
C VAL A 149 -9.37 27.06 -11.35
N PRO A 150 -10.08 28.08 -10.81
CA PRO A 150 -9.77 29.48 -11.04
C PRO A 150 -8.32 29.83 -10.62
N GLU A 151 -7.68 30.78 -11.31
CA GLU A 151 -6.28 31.14 -11.09
C GLU A 151 -5.97 31.49 -9.63
N GLU A 152 -6.88 32.20 -8.97
CA GLU A 152 -6.75 32.60 -7.56
C GLU A 152 -6.73 31.42 -6.58
N ARG A 153 -7.12 30.22 -7.01
CA ARG A 153 -7.12 28.98 -6.22
C ARG A 153 -6.00 28.02 -6.60
N LEU A 154 -5.34 28.23 -7.75
CA LEU A 154 -4.19 27.42 -8.17
C LEU A 154 -2.97 27.68 -7.30
N TRP A 155 -2.77 28.95 -6.95
CA TRP A 155 -1.52 29.46 -6.41
C TRP A 155 -1.64 29.86 -4.94
N SER A 156 -0.57 29.63 -4.19
CA SER A 156 -0.33 30.23 -2.88
C SER A 156 0.88 31.16 -2.96
N ALA A 157 0.84 32.29 -2.25
CA ALA A 157 1.99 33.18 -2.17
C ALA A 157 3.17 32.45 -1.49
N ARG A 158 4.39 32.68 -1.99
CA ARG A 158 5.63 32.27 -1.32
C ARG A 158 5.75 33.07 -0.01
N PRO A 159 5.69 32.41 1.15
CA PRO A 159 5.83 33.11 2.42
C PRO A 159 7.29 33.52 2.66
N GLY A 160 7.50 34.63 3.37
CA GLY A 160 8.81 34.96 3.90
C GLY A 160 9.24 33.98 5.00
N PHE A 161 10.56 33.92 5.29
CA PHE A 161 11.07 33.10 6.37
C PHE A 161 10.37 33.41 7.70
N GLY A 162 9.75 32.39 8.30
CA GLY A 162 9.04 32.51 9.57
C GLY A 162 7.58 32.98 9.45
N GLU A 163 7.08 33.26 8.24
CA GLU A 163 5.68 33.64 7.99
C GLU A 163 4.77 32.44 7.70
N TRP A 164 5.24 31.25 8.07
CA TRP A 164 4.54 29.99 7.97
C TRP A 164 3.34 29.98 8.93
N ARG A 165 2.14 30.19 8.41
CA ARG A 165 0.89 30.04 9.20
C ARG A 165 0.61 28.56 9.42
N PRO A 166 0.45 28.06 10.65
CA PRO A 166 0.10 26.65 10.88
C PRO A 166 -1.30 26.36 10.30
N LEU A 167 -1.49 25.12 9.85
CA LEU A 167 -2.80 24.67 9.39
C LEU A 167 -3.80 24.68 10.56
N PRO A 168 -5.06 25.10 10.32
CA PRO A 168 -6.10 25.01 11.33
C PRO A 168 -6.36 23.52 11.65
N GLY A 169 -6.56 23.17 12.92
CA GLY A 169 -6.82 21.77 13.28
C GLY A 169 -8.10 21.22 12.62
N GLY A 170 -8.04 19.99 12.11
CA GLY A 170 -9.19 19.31 11.48
C GLY A 170 -8.84 18.69 10.12
N GLU A 171 -9.85 18.49 9.28
CA GLU A 171 -9.64 18.01 7.91
C GLU A 171 -9.00 19.11 7.05
N HIS A 172 -7.87 18.79 6.44
CA HIS A 172 -7.09 19.74 5.66
C HIS A 172 -7.36 19.58 4.16
N LEU A 173 -8.52 20.08 3.72
CA LEU A 173 -8.83 20.21 2.30
C LEU A 173 -9.01 21.68 1.94
N PRO A 174 -8.62 22.10 0.72
CA PRO A 174 -8.95 23.44 0.22
C PRO A 174 -10.47 23.66 0.28
N ASP A 175 -10.91 24.86 0.69
CA ASP A 175 -12.33 25.19 0.86
C ASP A 175 -13.16 24.90 -0.39
N TRP A 176 -12.59 25.16 -1.58
CA TRP A 176 -13.27 24.88 -2.84
C TRP A 176 -13.53 23.40 -3.06
N VAL A 177 -12.65 22.50 -2.60
CA VAL A 177 -12.84 21.05 -2.67
C VAL A 177 -13.98 20.64 -1.76
N ARG A 178 -14.01 21.17 -0.53
CA ARG A 178 -15.08 20.89 0.44
C ARG A 178 -16.46 21.26 -0.14
N VAL A 179 -16.57 22.43 -0.76
CA VAL A 179 -17.81 22.86 -1.44
C VAL A 179 -18.25 21.87 -2.51
N HIS A 180 -17.33 21.32 -3.31
CA HIS A 180 -17.69 20.29 -4.30
C HIS A 180 -18.11 18.98 -3.64
N LEU A 181 -17.40 18.54 -2.60
CA LEU A 181 -17.72 17.33 -1.86
C LEU A 181 -19.11 17.39 -1.20
N ASP A 182 -19.50 18.55 -0.65
CA ASP A 182 -20.81 18.76 -0.05
C ASP A 182 -21.97 18.64 -1.05
N THR A 183 -21.68 18.74 -2.35
CA THR A 183 -22.68 18.63 -3.43
C THR A 183 -22.64 17.28 -4.16
N VAL A 184 -21.77 16.35 -3.77
CA VAL A 184 -21.63 15.03 -4.40
C VAL A 184 -22.97 14.30 -4.42
N GLY A 185 -23.37 13.80 -5.59
CA GLY A 185 -24.61 13.05 -5.77
C GLY A 185 -25.89 13.91 -5.80
N MET A 186 -25.79 15.23 -5.62
CA MET A 186 -26.93 16.13 -5.78
C MET A 186 -27.10 16.51 -7.27
N PRO A 187 -28.33 16.68 -7.78
CA PRO A 187 -28.57 17.13 -9.16
C PRO A 187 -27.97 18.51 -9.46
N GLU A 188 -27.78 19.31 -8.42
CA GLU A 188 -27.24 20.68 -8.45
C GLU A 188 -25.70 20.71 -8.36
N ALA A 189 -25.04 19.55 -8.38
CA ALA A 189 -23.59 19.46 -8.36
C ALA A 189 -23.00 20.30 -9.50
N SER A 190 -22.11 21.23 -9.14
CA SER A 190 -21.44 22.10 -10.09
C SER A 190 -20.38 21.39 -10.93
N VAL A 191 -20.03 20.16 -10.55
CA VAL A 191 -19.01 19.33 -11.23
C VAL A 191 -19.58 17.94 -11.57
N PRO A 192 -19.26 17.40 -12.76
CA PRO A 192 -19.67 16.06 -13.14
C PRO A 192 -18.80 15.03 -12.41
N TRP A 193 -19.42 14.27 -11.49
CA TRP A 193 -18.78 13.15 -10.81
C TRP A 193 -18.95 11.85 -11.59
N ARG A 194 -17.88 11.06 -11.65
CA ARG A 194 -17.86 9.69 -12.19
C ARG A 194 -17.56 8.71 -11.07
N ARG A 195 -18.25 7.58 -11.05
CA ARG A 195 -17.94 6.48 -10.13
C ARG A 195 -17.01 5.49 -10.81
N GLU A 196 -15.89 5.19 -10.16
CA GLU A 196 -14.92 4.18 -10.56
C GLU A 196 -14.93 3.03 -9.55
N SER A 197 -14.96 1.78 -10.03
CA SER A 197 -14.88 0.61 -9.17
C SER A 197 -13.54 0.56 -8.41
N SER A 198 -13.53 -0.10 -7.24
CA SER A 198 -12.27 -0.34 -6.54
C SER A 198 -11.35 -1.21 -7.40
N ARG A 199 -10.09 -0.80 -7.52
CA ARG A 199 -9.00 -1.57 -8.14
C ARG A 199 -8.35 -2.56 -7.17
N MET A 200 -8.78 -2.59 -5.91
CA MET A 200 -8.30 -3.57 -4.93
C MET A 200 -8.91 -4.95 -5.18
N PHE A 201 -10.14 -5.01 -5.72
CA PHE A 201 -10.81 -6.29 -5.93
C PHE A 201 -10.49 -6.89 -7.28
N SER A 202 -10.30 -8.20 -7.30
CA SER A 202 -10.30 -8.98 -8.53
C SER A 202 -11.71 -9.41 -8.89
N SER A 203 -12.02 -9.44 -10.19
CA SER A 203 -13.18 -10.16 -10.73
C SER A 203 -12.93 -11.66 -10.88
N VAL A 204 -11.67 -12.11 -10.78
CA VAL A 204 -11.30 -13.52 -10.87
C VAL A 204 -11.61 -14.24 -9.57
N ASP A 205 -12.30 -15.36 -9.68
CA ASP A 205 -12.53 -16.29 -8.58
C ASP A 205 -11.34 -17.25 -8.46
N PHE A 206 -10.39 -16.94 -7.57
CA PHE A 206 -9.19 -17.76 -7.42
C PHE A 206 -9.45 -19.16 -6.87
N ASP A 207 -10.59 -19.42 -6.23
CA ASP A 207 -10.95 -20.79 -5.85
C ASP A 207 -11.23 -21.67 -7.07
N ALA A 208 -11.52 -21.07 -8.24
CA ALA A 208 -11.69 -21.80 -9.49
C ALA A 208 -10.37 -22.44 -9.97
N LEU A 209 -9.22 -21.85 -9.65
CA LEU A 209 -7.91 -22.42 -9.99
C LEU A 209 -7.64 -23.76 -9.31
N PHE A 210 -8.31 -24.02 -8.18
CA PHE A 210 -8.19 -25.25 -7.39
C PHE A 210 -9.37 -26.21 -7.62
N ARG A 211 -10.24 -25.94 -8.60
CA ARG A 211 -11.40 -26.77 -8.92
C ARG A 211 -11.15 -27.53 -10.23
N PRO A 212 -10.96 -28.86 -10.18
CA PRO A 212 -10.74 -29.67 -11.37
C PRO A 212 -11.84 -29.45 -12.44
N GLY A 213 -11.42 -29.36 -13.69
CA GLY A 213 -12.29 -29.11 -14.84
C GLY A 213 -12.55 -27.63 -15.14
N THR A 214 -12.07 -26.69 -14.32
CA THR A 214 -12.14 -25.25 -14.62
C THR A 214 -11.25 -24.93 -15.80
N ARG A 215 -11.82 -24.38 -16.88
CA ARG A 215 -11.06 -23.91 -18.05
C ARG A 215 -10.60 -22.48 -17.84
N MET A 216 -9.35 -22.22 -18.20
CA MET A 216 -8.75 -20.90 -18.12
C MET A 216 -7.79 -20.68 -19.29
N SER A 217 -7.52 -19.41 -19.58
CA SER A 217 -6.49 -18.98 -20.49
C SER A 217 -5.38 -18.29 -19.73
N GLY A 218 -4.14 -18.70 -19.98
CA GLY A 218 -2.96 -18.08 -19.42
C GLY A 218 -2.76 -16.66 -19.96
N PRO A 219 -1.85 -15.88 -19.35
CA PRO A 219 -1.57 -14.51 -19.78
C PRO A 219 -1.03 -14.42 -21.22
N TYR A 220 -0.58 -15.54 -21.81
CA TYR A 220 -0.09 -15.62 -23.19
C TYR A 220 -1.10 -16.26 -24.16
N GLY A 221 -2.34 -16.50 -23.71
CA GLY A 221 -3.44 -17.02 -24.53
C GLY A 221 -3.46 -18.55 -24.69
N ASP A 222 -2.59 -19.26 -23.97
CA ASP A 222 -2.57 -20.70 -23.85
C ASP A 222 -3.80 -21.20 -23.06
N GLU A 223 -4.50 -22.19 -23.61
CA GLU A 223 -5.62 -22.82 -22.90
C GLU A 223 -5.12 -23.90 -21.94
N MET A 224 -5.62 -23.86 -20.71
CA MET A 224 -5.34 -24.86 -19.70
C MET A 224 -6.61 -25.23 -18.93
N THR A 225 -6.62 -26.41 -18.32
CA THR A 225 -7.72 -26.88 -17.49
C THR A 225 -7.19 -27.27 -16.12
N ALA A 226 -7.78 -26.71 -15.06
CA ALA A 226 -7.44 -27.09 -13.69
C ALA A 226 -7.62 -28.60 -13.51
N VAL A 227 -6.64 -29.26 -12.88
CA VAL A 227 -6.69 -30.66 -12.49
C VAL A 227 -6.70 -30.77 -10.96
N GLU A 228 -6.54 -31.97 -10.41
CA GLU A 228 -6.56 -32.18 -8.97
C GLU A 228 -5.47 -31.34 -8.28
N PRO A 229 -5.83 -30.41 -7.38
CA PRO A 229 -4.85 -29.59 -6.68
C PRO A 229 -4.01 -30.48 -5.76
N ARG A 230 -2.74 -30.12 -5.59
CA ARG A 230 -1.81 -30.88 -4.75
C ARG A 230 -1.75 -30.27 -3.37
N ARG A 231 -2.00 -31.09 -2.34
CA ARG A 231 -1.75 -30.71 -0.96
C ARG A 231 -0.28 -30.92 -0.62
N THR A 232 0.45 -29.82 -0.42
CA THR A 232 1.92 -29.85 -0.27
C THR A 232 2.36 -29.84 1.20
N GLY A 233 1.41 -29.73 2.13
CA GLY A 233 1.60 -29.90 3.57
C GLY A 233 0.86 -28.83 4.37
N THR A 234 1.43 -28.44 5.50
CA THR A 234 0.98 -27.30 6.30
C THR A 234 2.10 -26.26 6.49
N LEU A 235 1.73 -25.07 6.94
CA LEU A 235 2.61 -23.99 7.39
C LEU A 235 2.19 -23.57 8.80
N ARG A 236 3.13 -23.53 9.74
CA ARG A 236 2.89 -23.08 11.12
C ARG A 236 3.18 -21.59 11.31
N VAL A 237 2.14 -20.82 11.62
CA VAL A 237 2.14 -19.36 11.84
C VAL A 237 1.68 -19.03 13.27
N PRO A 238 2.52 -19.27 14.30
CA PRO A 238 2.14 -19.08 15.70
C PRO A 238 1.89 -17.61 16.09
N SER A 239 2.40 -16.64 15.35
CA SER A 239 2.15 -15.21 15.61
C SER A 239 0.75 -14.75 15.22
N GLY A 240 0.06 -15.52 14.36
CA GLY A 240 -1.18 -15.07 13.72
C GLY A 240 -0.97 -13.98 12.65
N VAL A 241 0.26 -13.80 12.17
CA VAL A 241 0.56 -12.86 11.08
C VAL A 241 1.37 -13.59 10.03
N LEU A 242 0.75 -13.80 8.87
CA LEU A 242 1.39 -14.36 7.68
C LEU A 242 2.23 -13.29 6.99
N ALA A 243 3.51 -13.56 6.82
CA ALA A 243 4.39 -12.83 5.93
C ALA A 243 4.34 -13.44 4.52
N VAL A 244 4.28 -12.57 3.50
CA VAL A 244 4.40 -12.95 2.08
C VAL A 244 5.42 -12.06 1.40
N ASP A 245 6.50 -12.66 0.89
CA ASP A 245 7.58 -11.97 0.20
C ASP A 245 8.56 -12.95 -0.48
N CYS A 246 9.53 -12.44 -1.22
CA CYS A 246 10.71 -13.19 -1.63
C CYS A 246 11.63 -13.46 -0.42
N PRO A 247 12.01 -14.71 -0.14
CA PRO A 247 12.89 -15.05 0.97
C PRO A 247 14.37 -14.66 0.71
N LEU A 248 14.69 -14.18 -0.48
CA LEU A 248 16.04 -13.71 -0.84
C LEU A 248 16.20 -12.20 -0.68
N ASP A 249 15.09 -11.46 -0.62
CA ASP A 249 15.13 -10.03 -0.42
C ASP A 249 15.67 -9.65 0.97
N HIS A 250 16.27 -8.49 1.09
CA HIS A 250 16.94 -8.03 2.31
C HIS A 250 16.02 -7.19 3.20
N ASP A 251 14.96 -6.65 2.61
CA ASP A 251 13.93 -5.93 3.33
C ASP A 251 12.96 -6.92 4.00
N GLY A 252 12.36 -6.50 5.13
CA GLY A 252 11.36 -7.31 5.83
C GLY A 252 10.17 -7.64 4.93
N PRO A 253 9.23 -8.50 5.38
CA PRO A 253 8.26 -9.06 4.47
C PRO A 253 7.38 -7.96 3.85
N HIS A 254 7.30 -7.94 2.52
CA HIS A 254 6.52 -6.98 1.74
C HIS A 254 5.06 -6.92 2.18
N PHE A 255 4.43 -8.06 2.46
CA PHE A 255 3.06 -8.11 2.98
C PHE A 255 2.96 -8.85 4.30
N SER A 256 2.10 -8.33 5.17
CA SER A 256 1.72 -8.96 6.45
C SER A 256 0.21 -9.06 6.53
N ILE A 257 -0.32 -10.28 6.63
CA ILE A 257 -1.75 -10.59 6.62
C ILE A 257 -2.11 -11.28 7.93
N ALA A 258 -3.07 -10.74 8.67
CA ALA A 258 -3.56 -11.37 9.89
C ALA A 258 -4.30 -12.68 9.57
N VAL A 259 -3.95 -13.75 10.27
CA VAL A 259 -4.56 -15.08 10.17
C VAL A 259 -4.74 -15.66 11.57
N PRO A 260 -5.69 -16.60 11.80
CA PRO A 260 -5.78 -17.30 13.08
C PRO A 260 -4.44 -17.98 13.42
N PRO A 261 -3.85 -17.77 14.62
CA PRO A 261 -2.59 -18.43 14.97
C PRO A 261 -2.71 -19.96 14.90
N GLY A 262 -1.76 -20.65 14.24
CA GLY A 262 -1.80 -22.11 14.17
C GLY A 262 -1.13 -22.70 12.94
N GLU A 263 -1.64 -23.86 12.51
CA GLU A 263 -1.22 -24.54 11.29
C GLU A 263 -2.26 -24.36 10.20
N HIS A 264 -1.81 -23.99 9.01
CA HIS A 264 -2.66 -23.76 7.84
C HIS A 264 -2.25 -24.68 6.70
N VAL A 265 -3.20 -25.09 5.89
CA VAL A 265 -2.95 -26.01 4.77
C VAL A 265 -2.31 -25.25 3.61
N LEU A 266 -1.32 -25.88 2.99
CA LEU A 266 -0.75 -25.43 1.72
C LEU A 266 -1.28 -26.30 0.59
N ASP A 267 -1.87 -25.64 -0.40
CA ASP A 267 -2.26 -26.25 -1.66
C ASP A 267 -1.54 -25.58 -2.82
N GLU A 268 -1.41 -26.35 -3.89
CA GLU A 268 -0.87 -25.93 -5.16
C GLU A 268 -1.91 -26.23 -6.24
N ALA A 269 -2.34 -25.20 -6.95
CA ALA A 269 -3.21 -25.35 -8.11
C ALA A 269 -2.40 -25.95 -9.25
N GLN A 270 -2.96 -26.97 -9.89
CA GLN A 270 -2.37 -27.65 -11.03
C GLN A 270 -3.27 -27.45 -12.24
N ALA A 271 -2.68 -27.22 -13.41
CA ALA A 271 -3.40 -27.18 -14.67
C ALA A 271 -2.72 -28.02 -15.74
N ALA A 272 -3.53 -28.72 -16.53
CA ALA A 272 -3.11 -29.43 -17.72
C ALA A 272 -3.23 -28.52 -18.95
N PHE A 273 -2.16 -28.46 -19.72
CA PHE A 273 -2.05 -27.71 -20.96
C PHE A 273 -2.39 -28.60 -22.16
N LEU A 274 -2.71 -27.99 -23.32
CA LEU A 274 -3.05 -28.72 -24.54
C LEU A 274 -1.93 -29.65 -25.06
N ASP A 275 -0.68 -29.35 -24.73
CA ASP A 275 0.49 -30.18 -25.07
C ASP A 275 0.67 -31.39 -24.13
N GLY A 276 -0.21 -31.53 -23.12
CA GLY A 276 -0.19 -32.60 -22.14
C GLY A 276 0.75 -32.37 -20.96
N CYS A 277 1.39 -31.20 -20.87
CA CYS A 277 2.15 -30.81 -19.69
C CYS A 277 1.20 -30.45 -18.54
N GLU A 278 1.57 -30.77 -17.30
CA GLU A 278 0.93 -30.24 -16.09
C GLU A 278 1.90 -29.28 -15.41
N SER A 279 1.42 -28.11 -15.00
CA SER A 279 2.21 -27.16 -14.25
C SER A 279 1.42 -26.52 -13.12
N SER A 280 2.16 -25.96 -12.17
CA SER A 280 1.59 -25.22 -11.05
C SER A 280 1.18 -23.83 -11.51
N THR A 281 -0.06 -23.42 -11.23
CA THR A 281 -0.58 -22.10 -11.64
C THR A 281 -0.70 -21.12 -10.47
N ALA A 282 -0.87 -21.64 -9.25
CA ALA A 282 -0.96 -20.83 -8.05
C ALA A 282 -0.59 -21.64 -6.81
N VAL A 283 -0.14 -20.94 -5.77
CA VAL A 283 0.06 -21.49 -4.42
C VAL A 283 -0.94 -20.82 -3.48
N ARG A 284 -1.63 -21.61 -2.67
CA ARG A 284 -2.61 -21.13 -1.69
C ARG A 284 -2.28 -21.58 -0.29
N LEU A 285 -2.28 -20.63 0.64
CA LEU A 285 -2.47 -20.91 2.05
C LEU A 285 -3.97 -20.91 2.36
N ARG A 286 -4.54 -22.07 2.71
CA ARG A 286 -5.94 -22.17 3.14
C ARG A 286 -6.03 -21.93 4.64
N VAL A 287 -6.71 -20.84 4.98
CA VAL A 287 -6.84 -20.34 6.36
C VAL A 287 -8.14 -20.80 7.00
N GLY A 288 -9.22 -20.88 6.21
CA GLY A 288 -10.54 -21.36 6.64
C GLY A 288 -11.18 -22.27 5.60
N GLU A 289 -12.24 -22.97 6.01
CA GLU A 289 -13.00 -23.89 5.15
C GLU A 289 -14.19 -23.21 4.42
N ALA A 290 -14.55 -22.00 4.83
CA ALA A 290 -15.59 -21.23 4.14
C ALA A 290 -15.08 -20.73 2.77
N PRO A 291 -15.93 -20.71 1.73
CA PRO A 291 -15.54 -20.19 0.42
C PRO A 291 -15.26 -18.69 0.48
N ALA A 292 -14.34 -18.22 -0.37
CA ALA A 292 -14.14 -16.78 -0.55
C ALA A 292 -15.31 -16.18 -1.35
N VAL A 293 -15.87 -15.07 -0.87
CA VAL A 293 -16.90 -14.30 -1.58
C VAL A 293 -16.32 -13.05 -2.27
N SER A 294 -15.12 -12.65 -1.89
CA SER A 294 -14.34 -11.61 -2.55
C SER A 294 -12.85 -11.92 -2.47
N TRP A 295 -12.11 -11.40 -3.45
CA TRP A 295 -10.65 -11.50 -3.52
C TRP A 295 -10.05 -10.10 -3.62
N GLU A 296 -9.20 -9.78 -2.65
CA GLU A 296 -8.58 -8.47 -2.49
C GLU A 296 -7.08 -8.57 -2.69
N MET A 297 -6.53 -7.69 -3.51
CA MET A 297 -5.08 -7.52 -3.60
C MET A 297 -4.54 -7.07 -2.24
N ALA A 298 -3.52 -7.75 -1.73
CA ALA A 298 -2.80 -7.31 -0.54
C ALA A 298 -2.05 -6.03 -0.87
N LEU A 299 -2.13 -5.04 0.03
CA LEU A 299 -1.49 -3.75 -0.14
C LEU A 299 -0.65 -3.43 1.08
N ARG A 300 0.47 -2.74 0.86
CA ARG A 300 1.26 -2.09 1.91
C ARG A 300 0.57 -0.81 2.37
N PRO A 301 0.93 -0.29 3.56
CA PRO A 301 0.39 0.98 4.03
C PRO A 301 0.60 2.16 3.05
N CYS A 302 1.66 2.14 2.24
CA CYS A 302 1.97 3.20 1.28
C CYS A 302 1.40 2.97 -0.13
N ASP A 303 0.81 1.81 -0.42
CA ASP A 303 0.31 1.52 -1.76
C ASP A 303 -1.00 2.28 -2.00
N ASP A 304 -1.15 2.86 -3.20
CA ASP A 304 -2.32 3.64 -3.59
C ASP A 304 -2.84 3.16 -4.94
N THR A 305 -3.96 2.43 -4.91
CA THR A 305 -4.52 1.78 -6.10
C THR A 305 -4.90 2.74 -7.22
N ARG A 306 -4.96 4.05 -6.99
CA ARG A 306 -5.20 5.05 -8.04
C ARG A 306 -3.99 5.31 -8.94
N LEU A 307 -2.81 4.93 -8.47
CA LEU A 307 -1.58 4.99 -9.25
C LEU A 307 -1.47 3.82 -10.23
N LEU A 308 -2.30 2.78 -10.06
CA LEU A 308 -2.33 1.65 -10.97
C LEU A 308 -3.04 2.02 -12.28
N GLY A 309 -2.33 1.81 -13.37
CA GLY A 309 -2.88 1.75 -14.71
C GLY A 309 -3.74 0.50 -14.95
N GLU A 310 -4.22 0.35 -16.18
CA GLU A 310 -4.95 -0.84 -16.60
C GLU A 310 -4.02 -2.06 -16.62
N GLY A 311 -4.43 -3.15 -15.94
CA GLY A 311 -3.65 -4.37 -15.84
C GLY A 311 -2.46 -4.32 -14.87
N GLU A 312 -2.21 -3.17 -14.24
CA GLU A 312 -1.16 -3.04 -13.22
C GLU A 312 -1.65 -3.52 -11.85
N ALA A 313 -0.73 -4.08 -11.07
CA ALA A 313 -0.99 -4.53 -9.71
C ALA A 313 0.21 -4.25 -8.81
N TYR A 314 -0.05 -4.05 -7.52
CA TYR A 314 1.00 -4.11 -6.50
C TYR A 314 1.30 -5.57 -6.16
N GLY A 315 2.54 -5.83 -5.76
CA GLY A 315 3.03 -7.16 -5.45
C GLY A 315 4.40 -7.11 -4.79
N PHE A 316 4.93 -8.28 -4.45
CA PHE A 316 6.29 -8.40 -3.96
C PHE A 316 7.22 -8.64 -5.14
N GLY A 317 8.43 -8.08 -5.08
CA GLY A 317 9.47 -8.34 -6.06
C GLY A 317 10.08 -9.73 -5.83
N THR A 318 10.52 -10.38 -6.89
CA THR A 318 11.24 -11.66 -6.79
C THR A 318 12.69 -11.52 -7.23
N ASP A 319 13.58 -12.17 -6.48
CA ASP A 319 14.92 -12.56 -6.91
C ASP A 319 14.95 -14.09 -6.97
N GLY A 320 15.59 -14.64 -8.01
CA GLY A 320 15.63 -16.07 -8.27
C GLY A 320 14.24 -16.72 -8.48
N ALA A 321 13.27 -15.93 -8.94
CA ALA A 321 11.88 -16.33 -9.19
C ALA A 321 11.27 -17.10 -8.00
N MET A 322 11.43 -16.55 -6.80
CA MET A 322 10.98 -17.21 -5.56
C MET A 322 10.05 -16.31 -4.73
N GLY A 323 8.92 -16.87 -4.29
CA GLY A 323 8.06 -16.32 -3.26
C GLY A 323 8.07 -17.20 -2.01
N ALA A 324 7.58 -16.68 -0.90
CA ALA A 324 7.47 -17.43 0.34
C ALA A 324 6.25 -17.02 1.18
N PHE A 325 5.73 -18.01 1.89
CA PHE A 325 4.82 -17.83 3.01
C PHE A 325 5.55 -18.15 4.31
N ALA A 326 5.49 -17.27 5.29
CA ALA A 326 6.16 -17.46 6.57
C ALA A 326 5.41 -16.84 7.74
N ASP A 327 5.81 -17.16 8.97
CA ASP A 327 5.41 -16.39 10.14
C ASP A 327 6.14 -15.04 10.18
N ALA A 328 5.40 -13.93 10.22
CA ALA A 328 5.98 -12.59 10.24
C ALA A 328 6.77 -12.31 11.53
N GLY A 329 6.36 -12.89 12.66
CA GLY A 329 7.05 -12.76 13.95
C GLY A 329 8.43 -13.42 13.98
N ALA A 330 8.72 -14.33 13.05
CA ALA A 330 10.00 -15.01 12.91
C ALA A 330 10.68 -14.81 11.54
N TRP A 331 10.25 -13.81 10.75
CA TRP A 331 10.75 -13.59 9.38
C TRP A 331 12.27 -13.58 9.27
N GLY A 332 12.94 -12.69 10.02
CA GLY A 332 14.41 -12.55 9.94
C GLY A 332 15.18 -13.84 10.25
N PRO A 333 14.91 -14.54 11.38
CA PRO A 333 15.47 -15.86 11.65
C PRO A 333 15.18 -16.90 10.56
N LEU A 334 13.94 -17.01 10.09
CA LEU A 334 13.53 -17.97 9.07
C LEU A 334 14.20 -17.71 7.73
N GLN A 335 14.31 -16.44 7.32
CA GLN A 335 15.00 -16.02 6.11
C GLN A 335 16.48 -16.43 6.13
N ARG A 336 17.16 -16.23 7.28
CA ARG A 336 18.56 -16.67 7.46
C ARG A 336 18.70 -18.19 7.36
N LEU A 337 17.79 -18.94 7.98
CA LEU A 337 17.78 -20.40 7.89
C LEU A 337 17.55 -20.86 6.44
N SER A 338 16.62 -20.24 5.73
CA SER A 338 16.30 -20.52 4.32
C SER A 338 17.53 -20.35 3.43
N ARG A 339 18.23 -19.22 3.58
CA ARG A 339 19.47 -18.93 2.86
C ARG A 339 20.57 -19.93 3.18
N GLN A 340 20.76 -20.26 4.46
CA GLN A 340 21.75 -21.24 4.87
C GLN A 340 21.48 -22.62 4.24
N VAL A 341 20.23 -23.08 4.28
CA VAL A 341 19.83 -24.35 3.65
C VAL A 341 20.13 -24.36 2.15
N MET A 342 19.88 -23.23 1.47
CA MET A 342 20.21 -23.11 0.05
C MET A 342 21.71 -23.19 -0.22
N GLU A 343 22.51 -22.47 0.57
CA GLU A 343 23.98 -22.46 0.46
C GLU A 343 24.58 -23.84 0.75
N ASP A 344 24.07 -24.52 1.79
CA ASP A 344 24.51 -25.84 2.22
C ASP A 344 24.00 -26.95 1.28
N ASN A 345 23.05 -26.65 0.37
CA ASN A 345 22.36 -27.62 -0.48
C ASN A 345 21.76 -28.80 0.32
N ASP A 346 21.18 -28.54 1.49
CA ASP A 346 20.71 -29.58 2.43
C ASP A 346 19.47 -30.33 1.91
N PRO A 347 19.61 -31.55 1.35
CA PRO A 347 18.55 -32.25 0.60
C PRO A 347 17.30 -32.55 1.43
N GLU A 348 17.37 -32.58 2.76
CA GLU A 348 16.22 -32.87 3.63
C GLU A 348 15.24 -31.68 3.72
N ALA A 349 15.73 -30.47 3.49
CA ALA A 349 14.92 -29.25 3.44
C ALA A 349 14.34 -28.97 2.04
N TRP A 350 14.88 -29.61 1.00
CA TRP A 350 14.34 -29.58 -0.36
C TRP A 350 13.30 -30.70 -0.51
N LYS A 351 12.06 -30.33 -0.85
CA LYS A 351 11.12 -31.27 -1.46
C LYS A 351 11.08 -31.01 -2.95
N TYR A 352 12.10 -31.49 -3.66
CA TYR A 352 12.10 -31.53 -5.11
C TYR A 352 11.04 -32.52 -5.60
N SER A 353 10.01 -32.01 -6.25
CA SER A 353 9.16 -32.78 -7.15
C SER A 353 9.15 -32.04 -8.48
N THR A 354 9.44 -32.73 -9.59
CA THR A 354 9.54 -32.13 -10.94
C THR A 354 8.27 -31.45 -11.40
N ASP A 355 7.15 -31.80 -10.79
CA ASP A 355 5.83 -31.34 -11.20
C ASP A 355 5.28 -30.25 -10.26
N SER A 356 5.99 -29.90 -9.19
CA SER A 356 5.55 -28.92 -8.18
C SER A 356 6.27 -27.58 -8.36
N ALA A 357 5.65 -26.49 -7.93
CA ALA A 357 6.18 -25.16 -7.66
C ALA A 357 7.35 -25.15 -6.65
N TYR A 358 8.03 -26.27 -6.43
CA TYR A 358 9.31 -26.36 -5.73
C TYR A 358 9.28 -25.85 -4.27
N PHE A 359 9.08 -26.81 -3.36
CA PHE A 359 9.20 -26.76 -1.90
C PHE A 359 10.59 -26.51 -1.26
N LEU A 360 10.93 -25.32 -0.74
CA LEU A 360 11.93 -25.19 0.35
C LEU A 360 11.24 -24.90 1.68
N ARG A 361 11.57 -25.65 2.73
CA ARG A 361 10.95 -25.50 4.06
C ARG A 361 11.99 -25.27 5.15
N THR A 362 11.75 -24.28 6.00
CA THR A 362 12.53 -24.06 7.22
C THR A 362 11.65 -23.85 8.43
N ARG A 363 12.18 -24.20 9.60
CA ARG A 363 11.49 -24.10 10.88
C ARG A 363 12.41 -23.48 11.91
N GLU A 364 11.96 -22.43 12.56
CA GLU A 364 12.69 -21.77 13.64
C GLU A 364 12.53 -22.59 14.93
N PRO A 365 13.61 -23.14 15.53
CA PRO A 365 13.50 -24.09 16.63
C PRO A 365 12.83 -23.56 17.91
N GLY A 366 12.96 -22.27 18.23
CA GLY A 366 12.46 -21.69 19.48
C GLY A 366 10.94 -21.50 19.49
N SER A 367 10.40 -20.90 18.44
CA SER A 367 8.98 -20.61 18.25
C SER A 367 8.22 -21.75 17.54
N GLY A 368 8.95 -22.59 16.80
CA GLY A 368 8.39 -23.57 15.88
C GLY A 368 7.65 -22.93 14.71
N ALA A 369 7.87 -21.64 14.43
CA ALA A 369 7.38 -20.95 13.25
C ALA A 369 8.03 -21.53 11.99
N GLU A 370 7.35 -21.42 10.86
CA GLU A 370 7.83 -21.96 9.59
C GLU A 370 7.87 -20.91 8.49
N LEU A 371 8.74 -21.18 7.52
CA LEU A 371 8.78 -20.56 6.21
C LEU A 371 8.71 -21.65 5.16
N VAL A 372 7.89 -21.43 4.15
CA VAL A 372 7.77 -22.28 2.97
C VAL A 372 7.95 -21.40 1.74
N ALA A 373 9.06 -21.59 1.04
CA ALA A 373 9.34 -20.92 -0.21
C ALA A 373 8.92 -21.78 -1.41
N PHE A 374 8.48 -21.12 -2.47
CA PHE A 374 7.99 -21.69 -3.72
C PHE A 374 8.52 -20.91 -4.92
N ALA A 375 8.73 -21.62 -6.02
CA ALA A 375 9.07 -21.04 -7.30
C ALA A 375 7.84 -20.35 -7.92
N VAL A 376 8.10 -19.21 -8.54
CA VAL A 376 7.21 -18.51 -9.47
C VAL A 376 7.83 -18.55 -10.87
N GLY A 377 7.04 -18.27 -11.91
CA GLY A 377 7.46 -18.43 -13.30
C GLY A 377 8.46 -17.38 -13.80
N SER A 378 8.66 -16.28 -13.07
CA SER A 378 9.61 -15.23 -13.46
C SER A 378 10.07 -14.34 -12.31
N ASP A 379 11.21 -13.68 -12.53
CA ASP A 379 11.57 -12.46 -11.81
C ASP A 379 10.62 -11.33 -12.22
N GLY A 380 10.00 -10.68 -11.24
CA GLY A 380 8.99 -9.65 -11.48
C GLY A 380 8.24 -9.26 -10.22
N VAL A 381 7.10 -8.59 -10.43
CA VAL A 381 6.17 -8.21 -9.36
C VAL A 381 5.03 -9.21 -9.34
N HIS A 382 4.83 -9.87 -8.20
CA HIS A 382 3.80 -10.89 -8.02
C HIS A 382 2.73 -10.41 -7.03
N PRO A 383 1.48 -10.19 -7.46
CA PRO A 383 0.41 -9.77 -6.58
C PRO A 383 0.02 -10.91 -5.62
N VAL A 384 -0.35 -10.53 -4.40
CA VAL A 384 -0.90 -11.44 -3.40
C VAL A 384 -2.39 -11.20 -3.29
N TRP A 385 -3.20 -12.25 -3.39
CA TRP A 385 -4.65 -12.17 -3.34
C TRP A 385 -5.19 -12.79 -2.05
N VAL A 386 -5.98 -12.02 -1.30
CA VAL A 386 -6.57 -12.41 -0.03
C VAL A 386 -8.06 -12.67 -0.23
N GLY A 387 -8.47 -13.91 -0.01
CA GLY A 387 -9.86 -14.34 -0.07
C GLY A 387 -10.56 -14.08 1.25
N ARG A 388 -11.74 -13.45 1.19
CA ARG A 388 -12.56 -13.09 2.36
C ARG A 388 -13.86 -13.89 2.39
N SER A 389 -14.27 -14.35 3.57
CA SER A 389 -15.60 -14.93 3.78
C SER A 389 -16.69 -13.85 3.75
N ALA A 390 -17.96 -14.27 3.78
CA ALA A 390 -19.10 -13.36 3.92
C ALA A 390 -19.05 -12.51 5.22
N ASP A 391 -18.37 -13.02 6.25
CA ASP A 391 -18.17 -12.32 7.53
C ASP A 391 -16.93 -11.40 7.51
N GLY A 392 -16.15 -11.40 6.41
CA GLY A 392 -14.94 -10.59 6.25
C GLY A 392 -13.65 -11.26 6.76
N ASP A 393 -13.72 -12.51 7.24
CA ASP A 393 -12.56 -13.26 7.71
C ASP A 393 -11.68 -13.71 6.55
N VAL A 394 -10.36 -13.74 6.75
CA VAL A 394 -9.43 -14.32 5.77
C VAL A 394 -9.64 -15.83 5.70
N VAL A 395 -9.99 -16.35 4.52
CA VAL A 395 -10.18 -17.79 4.28
C VAL A 395 -9.10 -18.39 3.40
N GLY A 396 -8.43 -17.57 2.58
CA GLY A 396 -7.32 -18.02 1.74
C GLY A 396 -6.38 -16.88 1.36
N VAL A 397 -5.11 -17.22 1.14
CA VAL A 397 -4.11 -16.31 0.57
C VAL A 397 -3.50 -17.01 -0.63
N VAL A 398 -3.55 -16.37 -1.80
CA VAL A 398 -3.13 -16.93 -3.08
C VAL A 398 -2.01 -16.08 -3.65
N VAL A 399 -0.96 -16.73 -4.11
CA VAL A 399 0.07 -16.15 -4.98
C VAL A 399 0.02 -16.93 -6.29
N LEU A 400 -0.09 -16.22 -7.40
CA LEU A 400 -0.03 -16.86 -8.70
C LEU A 400 1.41 -17.22 -9.03
N VAL A 401 1.62 -18.37 -9.66
CA VAL A 401 2.94 -18.78 -10.16
C VAL A 401 3.29 -17.95 -11.39
N GLU A 402 2.33 -17.68 -12.25
CA GLU A 402 2.46 -16.82 -13.43
C GLU A 402 1.39 -15.72 -13.43
N GLY A 403 1.36 -14.87 -14.46
CA GLY A 403 0.42 -13.76 -14.56
C GLY A 403 -1.06 -14.17 -14.40
N MET A 404 -1.92 -13.17 -14.19
CA MET A 404 -3.36 -13.34 -13.99
C MET A 404 -4.01 -14.18 -15.11
N PRO A 405 -4.71 -15.29 -14.78
CA PRO A 405 -5.44 -16.07 -15.78
C PRO A 405 -6.83 -15.48 -16.04
N ASP A 406 -7.32 -15.67 -17.25
CA ASP A 406 -8.72 -15.42 -17.60
C ASP A 406 -9.53 -16.70 -17.45
N LEU A 407 -10.58 -16.66 -16.62
CA LEU A 407 -11.51 -17.79 -16.50
C LEU A 407 -12.42 -17.83 -17.72
N VAL A 408 -12.41 -18.95 -18.44
CA VAL A 408 -13.28 -19.14 -19.60
C VAL A 408 -14.65 -19.54 -19.10
N ALA A 409 -15.66 -18.70 -19.36
CA ALA A 409 -17.05 -19.02 -19.05
C ALA A 409 -17.44 -20.37 -19.71
N PRO A 410 -18.21 -21.21 -19.01
CA PRO A 410 -18.54 -22.56 -19.46
C PRO A 410 -19.29 -22.62 -20.80
#